data_AF-D1AL49-F1
#
_entry.id   AF-D1AL49-F1
#
_cell.length_a   1.000
_cell.length_b   1.000
_cell.length_c   1.000
_cell.angle_alpha   90.00
_cell.angle_beta   90.00
_cell.angle_gamma   90.00
#
_symmetry.space_group_name_H-M   'P 1'
#
loop_
_entity.id
_entity.type
_entity.pdbx_description
1 polymer ?
#
loop_
_entity_poly.entity_id
_entity_poly.type
_entity_poly.pdbx_seq_one_letter_code
_entity_poly.pdbx_strand_id
1 'polypeptide(L)'
;MEKPMTLKILSIITTFVGCLRVYSGISILSKKWDYLSQSGQIPYIIVINFLVGLLVIWAGVFSFYGKSAGRLILVAGIVICLAVNLLYFKRPGNIALLTLIAMFYFVIPDIQKYFSRK
;
A
#
# COMPACT_ATOMS: atom_id res chain seq x y z
N MET A 1 12.57 -9.85 20.40
CA MET A 1 12.51 -8.39 20.60
C MET A 1 11.11 -7.92 20.27
N GLU A 2 10.38 -7.35 21.23
CA GLU A 2 9.10 -6.72 20.94
C GLU A 2 9.28 -5.55 19.98
N LYS A 3 8.42 -5.46 18.97
CA LYS A 3 8.47 -4.34 18.03
C LYS A 3 8.09 -3.05 18.75
N PRO A 4 8.82 -1.94 18.52
CA PRO A 4 8.46 -0.65 19.09
C PRO A 4 7.05 -0.26 18.65
N MET A 5 6.30 0.34 19.58
CA MET A 5 4.88 0.65 19.43
C MET A 5 4.57 1.44 18.15
N THR A 6 5.48 2.32 17.74
CA THR A 6 5.42 3.09 16.49
C THR A 6 5.32 2.22 15.24
N LEU A 7 6.09 1.12 15.16
CA LEU A 7 6.04 0.20 14.02
C LEU A 7 4.77 -0.66 14.03
N LYS A 8 4.21 -0.95 15.20
CA LYS A 8 2.91 -1.62 15.31
C LYS A 8 1.78 -0.73 14.80
N ILE A 9 1.76 0.54 15.22
CA ILE A 9 0.79 1.54 14.74
C ILE A 9 0.89 1.72 13.23
N LEU A 10 2.11 1.88 12.69
CA LEU A 10 2.31 2.01 11.24
C LEU A 10 1.78 0.79 10.47
N SER A 11 1.94 -0.40 11.05
CA SER A 11 1.43 -1.64 10.46
C SER A 11 -0.09 -1.71 10.45
N ILE A 12 -0.75 -1.23 11.51
CA ILE A 12 -2.22 -1.12 11.56
C ILE A 12 -2.71 -0.12 10.51
N ILE A 13 -2.09 1.06 10.42
CA ILE A 13 -2.43 2.08 9.42
C ILE A 13 -2.27 1.52 8.00
N THR A 14 -1.17 0.80 7.75
CA THR A 14 -0.91 0.18 6.44
C THR A 14 -1.99 -0.82 6.07
N THR A 15 -2.36 -1.71 7.00
CA THR A 15 -3.46 -2.65 6.79
C THR A 15 -4.78 -1.92 6.50
N PHE A 16 -5.09 -0.87 7.25
CA PHE A 16 -6.30 -0.07 7.06
C PHE A 16 -6.35 0.61 5.69
N VAL A 17 -5.24 1.18 5.23
CA VAL A 17 -5.12 1.76 3.87
C VAL A 17 -5.36 0.69 2.79
N GLY A 18 -4.85 -0.52 3.00
CA GLY A 18 -5.12 -1.64 2.10
C GLY A 18 -6.61 -2.00 2.02
N CYS A 19 -7.29 -2.06 3.16
CA CYS A 19 -8.75 -2.31 3.21
C CYS A 19 -9.55 -1.21 2.51
N LEU A 20 -9.19 0.06 2.73
CA LEU A 20 -9.85 1.20 2.07
C LEU A 20 -9.73 1.12 0.54
N ARG A 21 -8.58 0.66 0.02
CA ARG A 21 -8.40 0.46 -1.42
C ARG A 21 -9.30 -0.61 -1.99
N VAL A 22 -9.39 -1.77 -1.33
CA VAL A 22 -10.28 -2.85 -1.78
C VAL A 22 -11.73 -2.34 -1.79
N TYR A 23 -12.14 -1.66 -0.72
CA TYR A 23 -13.47 -1.05 -0.63
C TYR A 23 -13.73 -0.03 -1.73
N SER A 24 -12.77 0.87 -2.02
CA SER A 24 -12.91 1.84 -3.10
C SER A 24 -13.02 1.16 -4.47
N GLY A 25 -12.27 0.08 -4.71
CA GLY A 25 -12.38 -0.72 -5.92
C GLY A 25 -13.78 -1.28 -6.14
N ILE A 26 -14.36 -1.89 -5.09
CA ILE A 26 -15.72 -2.43 -5.12
C ILE A 26 -16.74 -1.31 -5.38
N SER A 27 -16.62 -0.18 -4.68
CA SER A 27 -17.54 0.96 -4.84
C SER A 27 -17.51 1.54 -6.25
N ILE A 28 -16.31 1.67 -6.84
CA ILE A 28 -16.14 2.20 -8.19
C ILE A 28 -16.71 1.23 -9.23
N LEU A 29 -16.41 -0.07 -9.12
CA LEU A 29 -16.95 -1.09 -10.04
C LEU A 29 -18.48 -1.14 -9.97
N SER A 30 -19.05 -1.14 -8.76
CA SER A 30 -20.50 -1.19 -8.57
C SER A 30 -21.22 0.03 -9.16
N LYS A 31 -20.66 1.24 -9.02
CA LYS A 31 -21.32 2.48 -9.47
C LYS A 31 -21.08 2.82 -10.94
N LYS A 32 -19.99 2.33 -11.54
CA LYS A 32 -19.52 2.79 -12.86
C LYS A 32 -19.25 1.64 -13.84
N TRP A 33 -19.83 0.46 -13.61
CA TRP A 33 -19.57 -0.74 -14.39
C TRP A 33 -19.64 -0.51 -15.91
N ASP A 34 -20.74 0.06 -16.40
CA ASP A 34 -20.98 0.26 -17.83
C ASP A 34 -19.95 1.21 -18.47
N TYR A 35 -19.65 2.32 -17.79
CA TYR A 35 -18.63 3.27 -18.23
C TYR A 35 -17.22 2.66 -18.26
N LEU A 36 -16.89 1.87 -17.24
CA LEU A 36 -15.57 1.23 -17.12
C LEU A 36 -15.39 0.12 -18.15
N SER A 37 -16.47 -0.59 -18.46
CA SER A 37 -16.52 -1.60 -19.52
C SER A 37 -16.27 -0.97 -20.89
N GLN A 38 -16.98 0.12 -21.21
CA GLN A 38 -16.80 0.84 -22.47
C GLN A 38 -15.42 1.51 -22.62
N SER A 39 -14.84 1.98 -21.51
CA SER A 39 -13.52 2.64 -21.51
C SER A 39 -12.33 1.68 -21.33
N GLY A 40 -12.58 0.37 -21.17
CA GLY A 40 -11.52 -0.62 -20.97
C GLY A 40 -10.72 -0.44 -19.67
N GLN A 41 -11.28 0.26 -18.68
CA GLN A 41 -10.59 0.61 -17.42
C GLN A 41 -10.79 -0.44 -16.30
N ILE A 42 -11.59 -1.47 -16.54
CA ILE A 42 -11.83 -2.56 -15.57
C ILE A 42 -10.52 -3.22 -15.11
N PRO A 43 -9.58 -3.61 -16.00
CA PRO A 43 -8.32 -4.24 -15.59
C PRO A 43 -7.49 -3.33 -14.67
N TYR A 44 -7.47 -2.03 -14.97
CA TYR A 44 -6.76 -1.04 -14.16
C TYR A 44 -7.33 -0.98 -12.73
N ILE A 45 -8.66 -0.91 -12.59
CA ILE A 45 -9.31 -0.86 -11.28
C ILE A 45 -9.06 -2.13 -10.49
N ILE A 46 -9.12 -3.29 -11.16
CA ILE A 46 -8.82 -4.59 -10.55
C ILE A 46 -7.39 -4.59 -10.00
N VAL A 47 -6.40 -4.23 -10.81
CA VAL A 47 -5.00 -4.29 -10.39
C VAL A 47 -4.68 -3.26 -9.28
N ILE A 48 -5.10 -2.00 -9.44
CA ILE A 48 -4.76 -0.94 -8.47
C ILE A 48 -5.50 -1.09 -7.14
N ASN A 49 -6.75 -1.52 -7.15
CA ASN A 49 -7.54 -1.56 -5.92
C ASN A 49 -7.49 -2.93 -5.24
N PHE A 50 -7.52 -4.02 -6.02
CA PHE A 50 -7.56 -5.36 -5.45
C PHE A 50 -6.17 -5.95 -5.31
N LEU A 51 -5.38 -6.03 -6.39
CA LEU A 51 -4.04 -6.63 -6.30
C LEU A 51 -3.13 -5.82 -5.37
N VAL A 52 -2.98 -4.51 -5.62
CA VAL A 52 -2.17 -3.65 -4.76
C VAL A 52 -2.79 -3.51 -3.36
N GLY A 53 -4.13 -3.45 -3.26
CA GLY A 53 -4.81 -3.40 -1.96
C GLY A 53 -4.49 -4.61 -1.08
N LEU A 54 -4.57 -5.82 -1.64
CA LEU A 54 -4.21 -7.05 -0.96
C LEU A 54 -2.73 -7.08 -0.58
N LEU A 55 -1.83 -6.68 -1.47
CA LEU A 55 -0.40 -6.59 -1.16
C LEU A 55 -0.14 -5.63 0.02
N VAL A 56 -0.83 -4.49 0.08
CA VAL A 56 -0.72 -3.53 1.18
C VAL A 56 -1.26 -4.11 2.50
N ILE A 57 -2.38 -4.85 2.47
CA ILE A 57 -2.90 -5.58 3.63
C ILE A 57 -1.85 -6.57 4.15
N TRP A 58 -1.32 -7.42 3.26
CA TRP A 58 -0.28 -8.38 3.62
C TRP A 58 0.98 -7.68 4.14
N ALA A 59 1.41 -6.59 3.52
CA ALA A 59 2.54 -5.80 3.99
C ALA A 59 2.34 -5.31 5.43
N GLY A 60 1.14 -4.80 5.76
CA GLY A 60 0.79 -4.39 7.11
C GLY A 60 0.79 -5.56 8.10
N VAL A 61 0.15 -6.68 7.76
CA VAL A 61 0.10 -7.89 8.60
C VAL A 61 1.49 -8.46 8.87
N PHE A 62 2.28 -8.70 7.83
CA PHE A 62 3.65 -9.22 7.98
C PHE A 62 4.54 -8.26 8.77
N SER A 63 4.34 -6.95 8.57
CA SER A 63 5.04 -5.94 9.35
C SER A 63 4.61 -5.94 10.82
N PHE A 64 3.34 -6.18 11.14
CA PHE A 64 2.87 -6.27 12.52
C PHE A 64 3.59 -7.40 13.29
N TYR A 65 3.76 -8.56 12.64
CA TYR A 65 4.52 -9.70 13.18
C TYR A 65 6.04 -9.55 13.13
N GLY A 66 6.55 -8.39 12.72
CA GLY A 66 7.99 -8.12 12.69
C GLY A 66 8.76 -8.75 11.54
N LYS A 67 8.08 -9.35 10.55
CA LYS A 67 8.73 -9.99 9.41
C LYS A 67 9.23 -8.92 8.42
N SER A 68 10.48 -9.04 7.99
CA SER A 68 11.09 -8.20 6.95
C SER A 68 10.36 -8.30 5.61
N ALA A 69 9.73 -9.44 5.34
CA ALA A 69 8.88 -9.67 4.18
C ALA A 69 7.80 -8.60 3.98
N GLY A 70 7.25 -8.03 5.07
CA GLY A 70 6.23 -6.98 4.97
C GLY A 70 6.72 -5.73 4.23
N ARG A 71 7.99 -5.35 4.43
CA ARG A 71 8.59 -4.21 3.72
C ARG A 71 8.80 -4.51 2.24
N LEU A 72 9.23 -5.72 1.90
CA LEU A 72 9.42 -6.14 0.51
C LEU A 72 8.09 -6.20 -0.25
N ILE A 73 7.04 -6.73 0.38
CA ILE A 73 5.69 -6.75 -0.19
C ILE A 73 5.17 -5.33 -0.42
N LEU A 74 5.42 -4.40 0.51
CA LEU A 74 5.05 -2.99 0.35
C LEU A 74 5.74 -2.35 -0.86
N VAL A 75 7.05 -2.57 -1.01
CA VAL A 75 7.84 -2.06 -2.15
C VAL A 75 7.31 -2.65 -3.47
N ALA A 76 7.05 -3.96 -3.51
CA ALA A 76 6.46 -4.60 -4.69
C ALA A 76 5.10 -3.98 -5.05
N GLY A 77 4.25 -3.72 -4.05
CA GLY A 77 2.96 -3.03 -4.25
C GLY A 77 3.12 -1.62 -4.82
N ILE A 78 4.12 -0.85 -4.38
CA ILE A 78 4.44 0.47 -4.93
C ILE A 78 4.90 0.37 -6.39
N VAL A 79 5.81 -0.56 -6.70
CA VAL A 79 6.35 -0.74 -8.05
C VAL A 79 5.24 -1.14 -9.03
N ILE A 80 4.37 -2.07 -8.64
CA ILE A 80 3.20 -2.45 -9.44
C ILE A 80 2.26 -1.25 -9.63
N CYS A 81 1.99 -0.50 -8.55
CA CYS A 81 1.13 0.69 -8.62
C CYS A 81 1.71 1.77 -9.54
N LEU A 82 3.04 1.95 -9.53
CA LEU A 82 3.76 2.88 -10.41
C LEU A 82 3.68 2.42 -11.87
N ALA A 83 4.01 1.16 -12.15
CA ALA A 83 3.97 0.59 -13.49
C ALA A 83 2.58 0.69 -14.12
N VAL A 84 1.54 0.35 -13.37
CA VAL A 84 0.15 0.41 -13.83
C VAL A 84 -0.31 1.86 -14.01
N ASN A 85 0.11 2.80 -13.16
CA ASN A 85 -0.17 4.22 -13.42
C ASN A 85 0.54 4.73 -14.69
N LEU A 86 1.81 4.36 -14.93
CA LEU A 86 2.51 4.75 -16.16
C LEU A 86 1.83 4.20 -17.42
N LEU A 87 1.28 2.99 -17.35
CA LEU A 87 0.59 2.33 -18.46
C LEU A 87 -0.81 2.90 -18.72
N TYR A 88 -1.55 3.29 -17.68
CA TYR A 88 -2.97 3.65 -17.81
C TYR A 88 -3.29 5.12 -17.56
N PHE A 89 -2.63 5.82 -16.61
CA PHE A 89 -2.98 7.21 -16.24
C PHE A 89 -1.86 7.96 -15.47
N LYS A 90 -1.57 9.21 -15.88
CA LYS A 90 -0.71 10.17 -15.14
C LYS A 90 -1.39 10.72 -13.86
N ARG A 91 -1.96 9.90 -12.97
CA ARG A 91 -2.56 10.36 -11.69
C ARG A 91 -1.71 9.94 -10.48
N PRO A 92 -0.88 10.85 -9.92
CA PRO A 92 0.17 10.50 -8.95
C PRO A 92 -0.30 10.28 -7.50
N GLY A 93 -1.53 10.67 -7.15
CA GLY A 93 -1.98 10.69 -5.74
C GLY A 93 -1.89 9.35 -5.01
N ASN A 94 -2.24 8.25 -5.68
CA ASN A 94 -2.16 6.90 -5.10
C ASN A 94 -0.73 6.40 -4.89
N ILE A 95 0.23 6.91 -5.66
CA ILE A 95 1.66 6.57 -5.53
C ILE A 95 2.28 7.34 -4.36
N ALA A 96 1.95 8.63 -4.22
CA ALA A 96 2.48 9.48 -3.17
C ALA A 96 2.20 8.93 -1.76
N LEU A 97 0.97 8.47 -1.51
CA LEU A 97 0.59 7.92 -0.21
C LEU A 97 1.34 6.62 0.12
N LEU A 98 1.48 5.69 -0.82
CA LEU A 98 2.21 4.44 -0.58
C LEU A 98 3.71 4.69 -0.41
N THR A 99 4.27 5.62 -1.18
CA THR A 99 5.69 6.01 -1.10
C THR A 99 5.99 6.64 0.26
N LEU A 100 5.09 7.47 0.78
CA LEU A 100 5.18 8.05 2.13
C LEU A 100 5.18 6.94 3.21
N ILE A 101 4.27 5.98 3.12
CA ILE A 101 4.19 4.85 4.07
C ILE A 101 5.49 4.04 4.03
N ALA A 102 6.04 3.76 2.84
CA ALA A 102 7.31 3.07 2.72
C ALA A 102 8.46 3.86 3.33
N MET A 103 8.55 5.18 3.09
CA MET A 103 9.57 6.02 3.72
C MET A 103 9.55 5.89 5.25
N PHE A 104 8.38 5.92 5.89
CA PHE A 104 8.29 5.70 7.34
C PHE A 104 8.77 4.31 7.78
N TYR A 105 8.52 3.27 6.99
CA TYR A 105 9.01 1.92 7.29
C TYR A 105 10.54 1.79 7.25
N PHE A 106 11.21 2.59 6.43
CA PHE A 106 12.67 2.58 6.31
C PHE A 106 13.35 3.57 7.27
N VAL A 107 12.75 4.74 7.50
CA VAL A 107 13.35 5.81 8.31
C VAL A 107 13.16 5.60 9.83
N ILE A 108 12.00 5.11 10.28
CA ILE A 108 11.72 4.95 11.73
C ILE A 108 12.72 4.02 12.43
N PRO A 109 13.10 2.85 11.87
CA PRO A 109 14.11 1.99 12.48
C PRO A 109 15.47 2.67 12.66
N ASP A 110 15.89 3.49 11.68
CA ASP A 110 17.18 4.19 11.72
C ASP A 110 17.16 5.34 12.74
N ILE A 111 16.07 6.09 12.83
CA ILE A 111 15.87 7.11 13.87
C ILE A 111 15.93 6.48 15.26
N GLN A 112 15.23 5.36 15.48
CA GLN A 112 15.24 4.67 16.78
C GLN A 112 16.64 4.19 17.15
N LYS A 113 17.40 3.67 16.19
CA LYS A 113 18.79 3.23 16.40
C LYS A 113 19.75 4.38 16.69
N TYR A 114 19.49 5.57 16.13
CA TYR A 114 20.25 6.78 16.40
C TYR A 114 20.03 7.29 17.84
N PHE A 115 18.77 7.33 18.29
CA PHE A 115 18.43 7.78 19.65
C PHE A 115 18.74 6.74 20.74
N SER A 116 18.81 5.45 20.42
CA SER A 116 19.20 4.40 21.39
C SER A 116 20.71 4.27 21.60
N ARG A 117 21.53 5.02 20.85
CA ARG A 117 23.01 5.04 20.95
C ARG A 117 23.54 6.23 21.74
N LYS A 118 22.67 7.13 22.19
CA LYS A 118 22.96 8.18 23.17
C LYS A 118 22.44 7.74 24.53
#